data_AF-A0A7R9UTR0-F1
#
_entry.id   AF-A0A7R9UTR0-F1
#
_cell.length_a   1.000
_cell.length_b   1.000
_cell.length_c   1.000
_cell.angle_alpha   90.00
_cell.angle_beta   90.00
_cell.angle_gamma   90.00
#
_symmetry.space_group_name_H-M   'P 1'
#
loop_
_entity.id
_entity.type
_entity.pdbx_description
1 polymer ?
#
loop_
_entity_poly.entity_id
_entity_poly.type
_entity_poly.pdbx_seq_one_letter_code
_entity_poly.pdbx_strand_id
1 'polypeptide(L)'
;SPPSCVLALLRAILARRYVAHRLYDLASRLCDLVLCADDAATRDAAAGLVCQFLLTYPLGDGRVQERLQFVVTNVGYARADGRRSLLRLYAQLVRKLPPGAIVRWHQLLFVPLVPRLHEDP
;
A
#
# COMPACT_ATOMS: atom_id res chain seq x y z
N SER A 1 -5.21 -9.31 15.03
CA SER A 1 -5.29 -7.94 14.47
C SER A 1 -4.97 -6.88 15.52
N PRO A 2 -4.33 -5.74 15.17
CA PRO A 2 -4.17 -4.59 16.08
C PRO A 2 -5.54 -3.97 16.43
N PRO A 3 -5.70 -3.37 17.62
CA PRO A 3 -6.96 -2.73 18.02
C PRO A 3 -7.24 -1.47 17.18
N SER A 4 -8.52 -1.19 16.93
CA SER A 4 -8.98 -0.08 16.07
C SER A 4 -8.46 1.29 16.51
N CYS A 5 -8.28 1.51 17.82
CA CYS A 5 -7.74 2.73 18.39
C CYS A 5 -6.29 3.01 17.94
N VAL A 6 -5.48 1.96 17.75
CA VAL A 6 -4.09 2.10 17.26
C VAL A 6 -4.10 2.58 15.81
N LEU A 7 -4.92 2.00 14.95
CA LEU A 7 -5.04 2.43 13.55
C LEU A 7 -5.55 3.88 13.45
N ALA A 8 -6.50 4.27 14.31
CA ALA A 8 -6.97 5.64 14.39
C ALA A 8 -5.88 6.63 14.83
N LEU A 9 -5.07 6.26 15.82
CA LEU A 9 -3.92 7.06 16.27
C LEU A 9 -2.88 7.21 15.16
N LEU A 10 -2.56 6.13 14.46
CA LEU A 10 -1.63 6.16 13.33
C LEU A 10 -2.11 7.11 12.24
N ARG A 11 -3.41 7.08 11.92
CA ARG A 11 -4.02 8.01 10.97
C ARG A 11 -3.81 9.47 11.37
N ALA A 12 -4.00 9.77 12.66
CA ALA A 12 -3.80 11.12 13.20
C ALA A 12 -2.32 11.56 13.16
N ILE A 13 -1.39 10.63 13.39
CA ILE A 13 0.06 10.91 13.28
C ILE A 13 0.43 11.21 11.82
N LEU A 14 -0.02 10.38 10.87
CA LEU A 14 0.25 10.58 9.45
C LEU A 14 -0.34 11.90 8.93
N ALA A 15 -1.53 12.29 9.40
CA ALA A 15 -2.16 13.55 9.03
C ALA A 15 -1.34 14.79 9.45
N ARG A 16 -0.56 14.69 10.54
CA ARG A 16 0.32 15.78 11.02
C ARG A 16 1.65 15.88 10.26
N ARG A 17 1.93 14.97 9.32
CA ARG A 17 3.14 14.93 8.48
C ARG A 17 4.46 15.02 9.26
N TYR A 18 4.49 14.54 10.50
CA TYR A 18 5.70 14.55 11.32
C TYR A 18 6.75 13.59 10.73
N VAL A 19 7.94 14.08 10.40
CA VAL A 19 8.99 13.26 9.78
C VAL A 19 9.77 12.50 10.85
N ALA A 20 9.39 11.25 11.08
CA ALA A 20 10.11 10.34 11.98
C ALA A 20 10.58 9.08 11.25
N HIS A 21 11.81 8.65 11.52
CA HIS A 21 12.38 7.44 10.93
C HIS A 21 11.54 6.19 11.22
N ARG A 22 10.96 6.09 12.44
CA ARG A 22 10.10 4.97 12.84
C ARG A 22 8.83 4.82 11.99
N LEU A 23 8.38 5.88 11.30
CA LEU A 23 7.21 5.79 10.43
C LEU A 23 7.49 5.03 9.14
N TYR A 24 8.76 4.83 8.78
CA TYR A 24 9.13 4.00 7.64
C TYR A 24 8.92 2.52 7.92
N ASP A 25 9.36 2.03 9.08
CA ASP A 25 9.13 0.64 9.52
C ASP A 25 7.64 0.35 9.69
N LEU A 26 6.89 1.36 10.14
CA LEU A 26 5.44 1.28 10.28
C LEU A 26 4.76 0.99 8.95
N ALA A 27 5.16 1.67 7.86
CA ALA A 27 4.56 1.45 6.55
C ALA A 27 4.74 0.00 6.05
N SER A 28 5.86 -0.65 6.40
CA SER A 28 6.07 -2.08 6.12
C SER A 28 5.12 -2.96 6.90
N ARG A 29 5.01 -2.73 8.21
CA ARG A 29 4.04 -3.47 9.04
C ARG A 29 2.60 -3.27 8.59
N LEU A 30 2.23 -2.07 8.12
CA LEU A 30 0.91 -1.80 7.56
C LEU A 30 0.66 -2.61 6.28
N CYS A 31 1.66 -2.76 5.43
CA CYS A 31 1.55 -3.62 4.24
C CYS A 31 1.36 -5.09 4.61
N ASP A 32 2.08 -5.59 5.62
CA ASP A 32 1.90 -6.96 6.13
C ASP A 32 0.47 -7.16 6.66
N LEU A 33 -0.10 -6.15 7.33
CA LEU A 33 -1.48 -6.20 7.80
C LEU A 33 -2.50 -6.26 6.65
N VAL A 34 -2.24 -5.55 5.53
CA VAL A 34 -3.09 -5.66 4.33
C VAL A 34 -3.12 -7.09 3.80
N LEU A 35 -1.99 -7.81 3.88
CA LEU A 35 -1.87 -9.18 3.38
C LEU A 35 -2.41 -10.22 4.35
N CYS A 36 -2.10 -10.10 5.64
CA CYS A 36 -2.17 -11.18 6.61
C CYS A 36 -3.24 -11.01 7.70
N ALA A 37 -3.80 -9.81 7.93
CA ALA A 37 -4.82 -9.64 8.97
C ALA A 37 -6.06 -10.52 8.72
N ASP A 38 -6.68 -11.00 9.79
CA ASP A 38 -7.76 -11.99 9.74
C ASP A 38 -9.07 -11.37 9.23
N ASP A 39 -9.41 -10.19 9.73
CA ASP A 39 -10.63 -9.46 9.39
C ASP A 39 -10.44 -8.44 8.27
N ALA A 40 -11.48 -8.26 7.45
CA ALA A 40 -11.46 -7.34 6.31
C ALA A 40 -11.35 -5.86 6.75
N ALA A 41 -11.95 -5.50 7.89
CA ALA A 41 -11.94 -4.12 8.39
C ALA A 41 -10.52 -3.65 8.71
N THR A 42 -9.71 -4.50 9.35
CA THR A 42 -8.29 -4.22 9.62
C THR A 42 -7.49 -4.12 8.33
N ARG A 43 -7.70 -5.02 7.36
CA ARG A 43 -7.02 -4.95 6.05
C ARG A 43 -7.33 -3.64 5.34
N ASP A 44 -8.60 -3.23 5.34
CA ASP A 44 -9.06 -2.03 4.65
C ASP A 44 -8.55 -0.74 5.33
N ALA A 45 -8.54 -0.72 6.67
CA ALA A 45 -7.95 0.37 7.44
C ALA A 45 -6.43 0.48 7.20
N ALA A 46 -5.72 -0.64 7.20
CA ALA A 46 -4.28 -0.67 6.90
C ALA A 46 -4.00 -0.19 5.47
N ALA A 47 -4.78 -0.63 4.48
CA ALA A 47 -4.65 -0.18 3.09
C ALA A 47 -4.87 1.33 2.97
N GLY A 48 -5.87 1.88 3.67
CA GLY A 48 -6.11 3.32 3.74
C GLY A 48 -4.90 4.08 4.29
N LEU A 49 -4.27 3.57 5.36
CA LEU A 49 -3.06 4.16 5.93
C LEU A 49 -1.85 4.08 4.99
N VAL A 50 -1.65 2.95 4.30
CA VAL A 50 -0.58 2.81 3.29
C VAL A 50 -0.78 3.82 2.16
N CYS A 51 -2.02 3.97 1.65
CA CYS A 51 -2.36 4.99 0.67
C CYS A 51 -2.02 6.40 1.16
N GLN A 52 -2.49 6.77 2.36
CA GLN A 52 -2.23 8.08 2.93
C GLN A 52 -0.74 8.33 3.10
N PHE A 53 0.00 7.33 3.57
CA PHE A 53 1.46 7.40 3.72
C PHE A 53 2.13 7.72 2.39
N LEU A 54 1.81 6.97 1.32
CA LEU A 54 2.43 7.19 0.02
C LEU A 54 2.08 8.53 -0.63
N LEU A 55 0.86 9.03 -0.41
CA LEU A 55 0.38 10.24 -1.08
C LEU A 55 0.71 11.53 -0.34
N THR A 56 0.83 11.49 0.99
CA THR A 56 0.92 12.71 1.81
C THR A 56 2.20 12.81 2.62
N TYR A 57 2.88 11.69 2.90
CA TYR A 57 4.11 11.75 3.68
C TYR A 57 5.28 12.22 2.78
N PRO A 58 6.18 13.09 3.26
CA PRO A 58 7.30 13.60 2.48
C PRO A 58 8.37 12.51 2.28
N LEU A 59 8.12 11.61 1.34
CA LEU A 59 8.99 10.49 0.99
C LEU A 59 9.96 10.90 -0.11
N GLY A 60 11.21 10.44 0.00
CA GLY A 60 12.12 10.42 -1.14
C GLY A 60 11.72 9.34 -2.15
N ASP A 61 12.11 9.54 -3.41
CA ASP A 61 11.72 8.67 -4.52
C ASP A 61 12.02 7.18 -4.29
N GLY A 62 13.20 6.86 -3.74
CA GLY A 62 13.57 5.47 -3.45
C GLY A 62 12.59 4.76 -2.50
N ARG A 63 12.05 5.48 -1.52
CA ARG A 63 11.06 4.91 -0.56
C ARG A 63 9.69 4.74 -1.19
N VAL A 64 9.30 5.66 -2.08
CA VAL A 64 8.05 5.51 -2.85
C VAL A 64 8.18 4.30 -3.76
N GLN A 65 9.28 4.19 -4.51
CA GLN A 65 9.56 3.08 -5.41
C GLN A 65 9.56 1.74 -4.69
N GLU A 66 10.28 1.61 -3.57
CA GLU A 66 10.32 0.40 -2.74
C GLU A 66 8.91 -0.04 -2.34
N ARG A 67 8.08 0.91 -1.92
CA ARG A 67 6.72 0.62 -1.49
C ARG A 67 5.80 0.23 -2.65
N LEU A 68 5.90 0.92 -3.79
CA LEU A 68 5.14 0.57 -4.99
C LEU A 68 5.57 -0.82 -5.50
N GLN A 69 6.86 -1.13 -5.49
CA GLN A 69 7.39 -2.45 -5.83
C GLN A 69 6.80 -3.53 -4.93
N PHE A 70 6.76 -3.30 -3.61
CA PHE A 70 6.13 -4.24 -2.68
C PHE A 70 4.68 -4.53 -3.07
N VAL A 71 3.88 -3.49 -3.32
CA VAL A 71 2.47 -3.66 -3.68
C VAL A 71 2.34 -4.45 -4.98
N VAL A 72 3.10 -4.10 -6.02
CA VAL A 72 3.01 -4.74 -7.34
C VAL A 72 3.47 -6.20 -7.29
N THR A 73 4.59 -6.51 -6.65
CA THR A 73 5.11 -7.89 -6.57
C THR A 73 4.15 -8.83 -5.82
N ASN A 74 3.40 -8.29 -4.86
CA ASN A 74 2.46 -9.08 -4.05
C ASN A 74 1.04 -9.13 -4.63
N VAL A 75 0.76 -8.58 -5.82
CA VAL A 75 -0.57 -8.70 -6.46
C VAL A 75 -0.97 -10.17 -6.71
N GLY A 76 0.00 -11.07 -6.83
CA GLY A 76 -0.23 -12.52 -6.90
C GLY A 76 -0.21 -13.25 -5.55
N TYR A 77 -0.41 -12.55 -4.42
CA TYR A 77 -0.30 -13.15 -3.09
C TYR A 77 -1.17 -14.41 -2.96
N ALA A 78 -0.64 -15.47 -2.34
CA ALA A 78 -1.28 -16.79 -2.33
C ALA A 78 -2.67 -16.78 -1.68
N ARG A 79 -2.83 -16.07 -0.56
CA ARG A 79 -4.10 -16.00 0.19
C ARG A 79 -5.08 -15.09 -0.54
N ALA A 80 -6.23 -15.62 -0.97
CA ALA A 80 -7.24 -14.91 -1.76
C ALA A 80 -7.70 -13.60 -1.11
N ASP A 81 -7.97 -13.61 0.19
CA ASP A 81 -8.40 -12.40 0.91
C ASP A 81 -7.33 -11.31 0.97
N GLY A 82 -6.08 -11.71 1.21
CA GLY A 82 -4.93 -10.80 1.20
C GLY A 82 -4.70 -10.23 -0.20
N ARG A 83 -4.78 -11.09 -1.22
CA ARG A 83 -4.69 -10.71 -2.64
C ARG A 83 -5.76 -9.69 -3.02
N ARG A 84 -7.02 -9.94 -2.65
CA ARG A 84 -8.14 -9.02 -2.93
C ARG A 84 -7.97 -7.67 -2.22
N SER A 85 -7.50 -7.66 -0.97
CA SER A 85 -7.20 -6.42 -0.25
C SER A 85 -6.03 -5.65 -0.89
N LEU A 86 -4.98 -6.34 -1.33
CA LEU A 86 -3.85 -5.69 -2.00
C LEU A 86 -4.21 -5.16 -3.39
N LEU A 87 -5.00 -5.89 -4.17
CA LEU A 87 -5.52 -5.41 -5.47
C LEU A 87 -6.38 -4.15 -5.30
N ARG A 88 -7.21 -4.08 -4.26
CA ARG A 88 -7.97 -2.85 -3.93
C ARG A 88 -7.04 -1.69 -3.57
N LEU A 89 -6.00 -1.95 -2.76
CA LEU A 89 -4.97 -0.95 -2.45
C LEU A 89 -4.26 -0.47 -3.73
N TYR A 90 -3.83 -1.39 -4.59
CA TYR A 90 -3.18 -1.09 -5.86
C TYR A 90 -4.06 -0.20 -6.75
N ALA A 91 -5.33 -0.60 -6.96
CA ALA A 91 -6.28 0.17 -7.74
C ALA A 91 -6.50 1.58 -7.15
N GLN A 92 -6.57 1.69 -5.82
CA GLN A 92 -6.69 2.98 -5.15
C GLN A 92 -5.45 3.86 -5.36
N LEU A 93 -4.24 3.30 -5.32
CA LEU A 93 -3.00 4.04 -5.58
C LEU A 93 -2.96 4.56 -7.01
N VAL A 94 -3.21 3.71 -8.01
CA VAL A 94 -3.20 4.12 -9.42
C VAL A 94 -4.20 5.24 -9.68
N ARG A 95 -5.37 5.24 -9.02
CA ARG A 95 -6.39 6.30 -9.15
C ARG A 95 -6.02 7.61 -8.45
N LYS A 96 -5.18 7.57 -7.42
CA LYS A 96 -4.89 8.74 -6.56
C LYS A 96 -3.49 9.32 -6.76
N LEU A 97 -2.57 8.57 -7.36
CA LEU A 97 -1.24 9.08 -7.67
C LEU A 97 -1.35 10.27 -8.65
N PRO A 98 -0.56 11.33 -8.43
CA PRO A 98 -0.55 12.46 -9.36
C PRO A 98 -0.02 12.02 -10.73
N PRO A 99 -0.45 12.66 -11.84
CA PRO A 99 -0.05 12.26 -13.19
C PRO A 99 1.47 12.15 -13.38
N GLY A 100 2.24 13.07 -12.81
CA GLY A 100 3.71 13.02 -12.87
C GLY A 100 4.31 11.78 -12.19
N ALA A 101 3.69 11.28 -11.11
CA ALA A 101 4.12 10.04 -10.46
C ALA A 101 3.74 8.81 -11.29
N ILE A 102 2.57 8.82 -11.95
CA ILE A 102 2.19 7.76 -12.88
C ILE A 102 3.19 7.70 -14.04
N VAL A 103 3.50 8.82 -14.69
CA VAL A 103 4.50 8.87 -15.78
C VAL A 103 5.87 8.39 -15.30
N ARG A 104 6.28 8.77 -14.08
CA ARG A 104 7.55 8.33 -13.50
C ARG A 104 7.61 6.83 -13.26
N TRP A 105 6.54 6.23 -12.73
CA TRP A 105 6.54 4.85 -12.24
C TRP A 105 5.72 3.88 -13.12
N HIS A 106 5.28 4.28 -14.31
CA HIS A 106 4.39 3.46 -15.15
C HIS A 106 4.95 2.07 -15.45
N GLN A 107 6.25 1.95 -15.75
CA GLN A 107 6.87 0.65 -16.02
C GLN A 107 6.79 -0.25 -14.79
N LEU A 108 7.11 0.28 -13.61
CA LEU A 108 7.00 -0.43 -12.34
C LEU A 108 5.56 -0.88 -12.04
N LEU A 109 4.59 -0.01 -12.29
CA LEU A 109 3.18 -0.25 -11.96
C LEU A 109 2.53 -1.27 -12.91
N PHE A 110 2.76 -1.16 -14.22
CA PHE A 110 1.96 -1.88 -15.21
C PHE A 110 2.65 -3.08 -15.85
N VAL A 111 3.98 -3.07 -16.01
CA VAL A 111 4.69 -4.18 -16.66
C VAL A 111 4.53 -5.50 -15.90
N PRO A 112 4.65 -5.56 -14.56
CA PRO A 112 4.49 -6.82 -13.83
C PRO A 112 3.07 -7.38 -13.86
N LEU A 113 2.08 -6.59 -14.29
CA LEU A 113 0.70 -7.05 -14.44
C LEU A 113 0.45 -7.78 -15.76
N VAL A 114 1.26 -7.53 -16.80
CA VAL A 114 1.10 -8.14 -18.13
C VAL A 114 1.00 -9.67 -18.07
N PRO A 115 1.93 -10.42 -17.43
CA PRO A 115 1.82 -11.88 -17.36
C PRO A 115 0.57 -12.33 -16.59
N ARG A 116 0.09 -11.52 -15.65
CA ARG A 116 -1.06 -11.85 -14.80
C ARG A 116 -2.40 -11.67 -15.49
N LEU A 117 -2.46 -10.94 -16.61
CA LEU A 117 -3.68 -10.85 -17.42
C LEU A 117 -3.97 -12.14 -18.18
N HIS A 118 -2.97 -13.02 -18.36
CA HIS A 118 -3.15 -14.32 -18.99
C HIS A 118 -3.39 -15.43 -17.96
N GLU A 119 -2.95 -15.20 -16.72
CA GLU A 119 -3.11 -16.10 -15.57
C GLU A 119 -4.36 -15.73 -14.76
N ASP A 120 -5.55 -15.81 -15.37
CA ASP A 120 -6.80 -15.93 -14.62
C ASP A 120 -7.21 -17.42 -14.60
N PRO A 121 -7.31 -18.08 -13.42
CA PRO A 121 -7.99 -19.38 -13.32
C PRO A 121 -9.51 -19.25 -13.51
#